data_AF-A0A074MGK9-F1
#
_entry.id   AF-A0A074MGK9-F1
#
_cell.length_a   1.000
_cell.length_b   1.000
_cell.length_c   1.000
_cell.angle_alpha   90.00
_cell.angle_beta   90.00
_cell.angle_gamma   90.00
#
_symmetry.space_group_name_H-M   'P 1'
#
loop_
_entity.id
_entity.type
_entity.pdbx_description
1 polymer ?
#
loop_
_entity_poly.entity_id
_entity_poly.type
_entity_poly.pdbx_seq_one_letter_code
_entity_poly.pdbx_strand_id
1 'polypeptide(L)'
;MRFFAMFVTVAAACSLAACGSEQSATISGEDGENVEYTINDEDGETSMTVATPDGNVTMRTGANVPVDLPGGFSLIPDAEVISNTVIDQGDTKGALLTFRSDKTPDSITEFYRAEAQAGGFDIQIETSMTGSRMIGGESKAKGMTFSVTATSDGEGTTGQLTISEDVG
;
A
#
# COMPACT_ATOMS: atom_id res chain seq x y z
N MET A 1 50.26 51.19 0.03
CA MET A 1 51.60 50.66 -0.27
C MET A 1 51.81 49.39 0.56
N ARG A 2 52.05 48.27 -0.14
CA ARG A 2 52.92 47.14 0.27
C ARG A 2 52.35 46.22 1.36
N PHE A 3 51.81 45.06 0.95
CA PHE A 3 52.53 43.79 0.71
C PHE A 3 52.50 42.93 1.98
N PHE A 4 51.65 41.91 2.01
CA PHE A 4 52.11 40.57 2.38
C PHE A 4 51.23 39.54 1.68
N ALA A 5 51.87 38.77 0.80
CA ALA A 5 51.30 37.65 0.10
C ALA A 5 51.14 36.46 1.07
N MET A 6 50.04 35.72 0.95
CA MET A 6 50.09 34.28 1.19
C MET A 6 49.08 33.58 0.28
N PHE A 7 49.65 32.97 -0.76
CA PHE A 7 49.06 32.03 -1.68
C PHE A 7 48.78 30.72 -0.93
N VAL A 8 47.54 30.22 -0.92
CA VAL A 8 47.27 28.77 -0.83
C VAL A 8 46.04 28.46 -1.68
N THR A 9 46.31 27.91 -2.85
CA THR A 9 45.36 27.19 -3.69
C THR A 9 45.24 25.77 -3.13
N VAL A 10 44.04 25.34 -2.70
CA VAL A 10 43.70 23.92 -2.56
C VAL A 10 42.33 23.71 -3.19
N ALA A 11 42.35 23.15 -4.40
CA ALA A 11 41.24 22.38 -4.93
C ALA A 11 41.16 21.09 -4.11
N ALA A 12 40.03 20.84 -3.47
CA ALA A 12 39.70 19.54 -2.91
C ALA A 12 38.27 19.20 -3.31
N ALA A 13 38.16 18.42 -4.38
CA ALA A 13 37.04 17.54 -4.60
C ALA A 13 36.89 16.65 -3.35
N CYS A 14 35.77 16.80 -2.65
CA CYS A 14 35.21 15.77 -1.77
C CYS A 14 33.85 15.46 -2.38
N SER A 15 33.82 14.52 -3.33
CA SER A 15 33.35 13.17 -3.06
C SER A 15 31.85 13.18 -2.72
N LEU A 16 31.02 13.22 -3.77
CA LEU A 16 29.67 12.67 -3.71
C LEU A 16 29.80 11.15 -3.54
N ALA A 17 30.08 10.74 -2.31
CA ALA A 17 29.93 9.38 -1.85
C ALA A 17 28.85 9.42 -0.77
N ALA A 18 27.61 9.60 -1.19
CA ALA A 18 26.43 9.18 -0.45
C ALA A 18 25.61 8.32 -1.40
N CYS A 19 26.22 7.19 -1.74
CA CYS A 19 25.59 6.06 -2.39
C CYS A 19 25.15 5.13 -1.24
N GLY A 20 23.84 4.87 -1.14
CA GLY A 20 23.27 3.74 -0.41
C GLY A 20 23.32 3.80 1.12
N SER A 21 22.22 4.22 1.73
CA SER A 21 21.67 3.65 2.98
C SER A 21 20.48 4.51 3.44
N GLU A 22 19.34 3.86 3.62
CA GLU A 22 18.15 4.26 4.39
C GLU A 22 17.94 5.78 4.61
N GLN A 23 17.00 6.38 3.86
CA GLN A 23 16.51 7.73 4.16
C GLN A 23 15.40 7.64 5.22
N SER A 24 15.78 7.56 6.49
CA SER A 24 14.86 7.74 7.60
C SER A 24 14.78 9.24 7.92
N ALA A 25 13.59 9.84 7.79
CA ALA A 25 13.37 11.25 8.10
C ALA A 25 12.24 11.38 9.12
N THR A 26 12.55 11.96 10.28
CA THR A 26 11.54 12.38 11.25
C THR A 26 11.11 13.80 10.90
N ILE A 27 9.85 13.96 10.48
CA ILE A 27 9.26 15.30 10.30
C ILE A 27 8.33 15.51 11.49
N SER A 28 8.61 16.55 12.29
CA SER A 28 7.66 17.00 13.31
C SER A 28 6.51 17.71 12.62
N GLY A 29 5.31 17.14 12.69
CA GLY A 29 4.08 17.82 12.27
C GLY A 29 3.81 19.05 13.14
N GLU A 30 3.04 20.01 12.61
CA GLU A 30 2.71 21.28 13.30
C GLU A 30 2.04 21.09 14.67
N ASP A 31 1.50 19.90 14.96
CA ASP A 31 0.83 19.53 16.22
C ASP A 31 1.69 18.70 17.20
N GLY A 32 2.99 18.51 16.93
CA GLY A 32 3.91 17.79 17.83
C GLY A 32 3.91 16.26 17.67
N GLU A 33 3.25 15.76 16.63
CA GLU A 33 3.31 14.37 16.17
C GLU A 33 4.64 14.08 15.47
N ASN A 34 5.33 13.01 15.90
CA ASN A 34 6.56 12.55 15.27
C ASN A 34 6.18 11.56 14.16
N VAL A 35 6.32 11.99 12.91
CA VAL A 35 6.15 11.13 11.73
C VAL A 35 7.51 10.53 11.41
N GLU A 36 7.68 9.22 11.60
CA GLU A 36 8.90 8.49 11.23
C GLU A 36 8.69 7.83 9.86
N TYR A 37 9.29 8.42 8.82
CA TYR A 37 9.24 7.86 7.48
C TYR A 37 10.50 7.04 7.22
N THR A 38 10.36 5.78 6.79
CA THR A 38 11.49 4.90 6.46
C THR A 38 11.31 4.33 5.06
N ILE A 39 12.01 4.91 4.08
CA ILE A 39 12.04 4.35 2.73
C ILE A 39 13.13 3.28 2.66
N ASN A 40 12.72 2.02 2.48
CA ASN A 40 13.62 0.91 2.23
C ASN A 40 13.71 0.65 0.73
N ASP A 41 14.47 1.50 0.02
CA ASP A 41 14.66 1.43 -1.44
C ASP A 41 15.39 0.16 -1.92
N GLU A 42 15.97 -0.66 -1.03
CA GLU A 42 16.74 -1.85 -1.41
C GLU A 42 15.85 -2.99 -1.98
N ASP A 43 14.58 -3.08 -1.56
CA ASP A 43 13.66 -4.15 -1.95
C ASP A 43 12.42 -3.66 -2.74
N GLY A 44 12.35 -2.36 -3.08
CA GLY A 44 11.17 -1.77 -3.73
C GLY A 44 9.94 -1.68 -2.82
N GLU A 45 10.15 -1.70 -1.51
CA GLU A 45 9.13 -1.50 -0.48
C GLU A 45 9.27 -0.12 0.17
N THR A 46 8.18 0.63 0.26
CA THR A 46 8.12 1.84 1.08
C THR A 46 7.41 1.54 2.39
N SER A 47 8.01 1.93 3.51
CA SER A 47 7.37 1.85 4.82
C SER A 47 7.21 3.24 5.46
N MET A 48 6.15 3.43 6.23
CA MET A 48 5.88 4.66 6.97
C MET A 48 5.34 4.28 8.34
N THR A 49 5.88 4.90 9.40
CA THR A 49 5.39 4.74 10.76
C THR A 49 5.03 6.11 11.33
N VAL A 50 3.79 6.26 11.78
CA VAL A 50 3.30 7.49 12.41
C VAL A 50 2.99 7.19 13.85
N ALA A 51 3.64 7.89 14.79
CA ALA A 51 3.28 7.81 16.20
C ALA A 51 2.07 8.72 16.47
N THR A 52 0.95 8.14 16.91
CA THR A 52 -0.26 8.86 17.33
C THR A 52 -0.49 8.66 18.83
N PRO A 53 -1.36 9.47 19.48
CA PRO A 53 -1.72 9.28 20.88
C PRO A 53 -2.34 7.89 21.17
N ASP A 54 -2.96 7.27 20.16
CA ASP A 54 -3.63 5.97 20.23
C ASP A 54 -2.69 4.79 19.90
N GLY A 55 -1.46 5.05 19.49
CA GLY A 55 -0.46 4.04 19.14
C GLY A 55 0.30 4.36 17.85
N ASN A 56 1.06 3.40 17.34
CA ASN A 56 1.76 3.56 16.07
C ASN A 56 0.87 3.08 14.92
N VAL A 57 0.73 3.91 13.88
CA VAL A 57 0.21 3.52 12.58
C VAL A 57 1.38 3.12 11.71
N THR A 58 1.35 1.91 11.16
CA THR A 58 2.35 1.46 10.18
C THR A 58 1.68 1.26 8.82
N MET A 59 2.35 1.71 7.77
CA MET A 59 1.97 1.47 6.39
C MET A 59 3.16 0.87 5.65
N ARG A 60 2.91 -0.17 4.88
CA ARG A 60 3.90 -0.80 3.99
C ARG A 60 3.31 -0.93 2.61
N THR A 61 4.02 -0.51 1.58
CA THR A 61 3.56 -0.58 0.20
C THR A 61 4.66 -1.05 -0.75
N GLY A 62 4.33 -1.92 -1.70
CA GLY A 62 5.25 -2.43 -2.70
C GLY A 62 4.80 -3.76 -3.29
N ALA A 63 5.43 -4.18 -4.38
CA ALA A 63 5.15 -5.48 -5.00
C ALA A 63 5.60 -6.67 -4.13
N ASN A 64 6.63 -6.46 -3.31
CA ASN A 64 7.22 -7.47 -2.42
C ASN A 64 6.60 -7.49 -1.01
N VAL A 65 5.67 -6.58 -0.71
CA VAL A 65 4.96 -6.59 0.58
C VAL A 65 4.09 -7.84 0.66
N PRO A 66 4.27 -8.71 1.68
CA PRO A 66 3.49 -9.93 1.82
C PRO A 66 1.99 -9.64 1.80
N VAL A 67 1.25 -10.41 1.01
CA VAL A 67 -0.21 -10.29 0.92
C VAL A 67 -0.83 -10.91 2.17
N ASP A 68 -1.20 -10.05 3.12
CA ASP A 68 -1.95 -10.39 4.34
C ASP A 68 -3.30 -9.69 4.27
N LEU A 69 -4.30 -10.35 3.68
CA LEU A 69 -5.62 -9.77 3.48
C LEU A 69 -6.52 -10.05 4.68
N PRO A 70 -7.11 -9.03 5.33
CA PRO A 70 -8.02 -9.23 6.46
C PRO A 70 -9.37 -9.79 6.00
N GLY A 71 -10.24 -10.12 6.96
CA GLY A 71 -11.62 -10.53 6.67
C GLY A 71 -11.79 -11.95 6.13
N GLY A 72 -10.71 -12.68 5.89
CA GLY A 72 -10.71 -14.04 5.33
C GLY A 72 -10.60 -14.07 3.81
N PHE A 73 -10.23 -12.95 3.18
CA PHE A 73 -9.96 -12.88 1.76
C PHE A 73 -8.60 -13.48 1.42
N SER A 74 -8.49 -14.04 0.21
CA SER A 74 -7.22 -14.54 -0.34
C SER A 74 -6.93 -13.91 -1.70
N LEU A 75 -5.65 -13.83 -2.07
CA LEU A 75 -5.28 -13.51 -3.45
C LEU A 75 -5.84 -14.60 -4.38
N ILE A 76 -6.47 -14.17 -5.48
CA ILE A 76 -6.98 -15.11 -6.47
C ILE A 76 -5.85 -15.98 -7.05
N PRO A 77 -6.06 -17.29 -7.29
CA PRO A 77 -5.02 -18.17 -7.78
C PRO A 77 -4.40 -17.70 -9.11
N ASP A 78 -3.09 -17.90 -9.23
CA ASP A 78 -2.27 -17.57 -10.40
C ASP A 78 -2.20 -16.07 -10.73
N ALA A 79 -2.59 -15.19 -9.80
CA ALA A 79 -2.44 -13.75 -9.98
C ALA A 79 -1.02 -13.28 -9.66
N GLU A 80 -0.56 -12.31 -10.45
CA GLU A 80 0.68 -11.57 -10.23
C GLU A 80 0.36 -10.33 -9.39
N VAL A 81 1.03 -10.17 -8.26
CA VAL A 81 0.91 -8.96 -7.42
C VAL A 81 1.65 -7.82 -8.10
N ILE A 82 0.94 -6.75 -8.45
CA ILE A 82 1.52 -5.52 -9.00
C ILE A 82 1.97 -4.62 -7.87
N SER A 83 1.11 -4.45 -6.86
CA SER A 83 1.39 -3.65 -5.67
C SER A 83 0.49 -4.12 -4.54
N ASN A 84 1.03 -4.20 -3.34
CA ASN A 84 0.26 -4.46 -2.14
C ASN A 84 0.57 -3.38 -1.10
N THR A 85 -0.47 -2.76 -0.55
CA THR A 85 -0.37 -1.80 0.54
C THR A 85 -1.10 -2.36 1.74
N VAL A 86 -0.41 -2.47 2.87
CA VAL A 86 -0.99 -2.87 4.15
C VAL A 86 -0.90 -1.69 5.11
N ILE A 87 -2.00 -1.41 5.78
CA ILE A 87 -2.12 -0.41 6.84
C ILE A 87 -2.46 -1.16 8.12
N ASP A 88 -1.69 -0.93 9.17
CA ASP A 88 -1.87 -1.56 10.49
C ASP A 88 -1.78 -0.48 11.57
N GLN A 89 -2.88 -0.28 12.29
CA GLN A 89 -3.02 0.62 13.42
C GLN A 89 -3.56 -0.18 14.61
N GLY A 90 -2.71 -1.03 15.20
CA GLY A 90 -3.06 -1.81 16.38
C GLY A 90 -4.16 -2.83 16.07
N ASP A 91 -5.40 -2.52 16.44
CA ASP A 91 -6.55 -3.39 16.19
C ASP A 91 -7.20 -3.14 14.82
N THR A 92 -6.84 -2.07 14.10
CA THR A 92 -7.40 -1.73 12.78
C THR A 92 -6.42 -2.07 11.67
N LYS A 93 -6.86 -2.87 10.71
CA LYS A 93 -6.13 -3.30 9.53
C LYS A 93 -6.84 -2.92 8.24
N GLY A 94 -6.05 -2.52 7.26
CA GLY A 94 -6.48 -2.25 5.90
C GLY A 94 -5.52 -2.85 4.89
N ALA A 95 -6.04 -3.22 3.73
CA ALA A 95 -5.25 -3.70 2.61
C ALA A 95 -5.77 -3.10 1.30
N LEU A 96 -4.85 -2.66 0.46
CA LEU A 96 -5.08 -2.31 -0.93
C LEU A 96 -4.15 -3.16 -1.80
N LEU A 97 -4.74 -4.10 -2.52
CA LEU A 97 -4.04 -5.04 -3.36
C LEU A 97 -4.40 -4.79 -4.82
N THR A 98 -3.37 -4.53 -5.64
CA THR A 98 -3.48 -4.47 -7.10
C THR A 98 -2.76 -5.67 -7.69
N PHE A 99 -3.45 -6.41 -8.54
CA PHE A 99 -2.92 -7.64 -9.14
C PHE A 99 -3.32 -7.76 -10.62
N ARG A 100 -2.57 -8.56 -11.37
CA ARG A 100 -2.93 -8.99 -12.73
C ARG A 100 -3.33 -10.45 -12.73
N SER A 101 -4.31 -10.80 -13.55
CA SER A 101 -4.71 -12.18 -13.78
C SER A 101 -5.21 -12.38 -15.21
N ASP A 102 -5.02 -13.58 -15.74
CA ASP A 102 -5.59 -14.01 -17.03
C ASP A 102 -7.10 -14.32 -16.93
N LYS A 103 -7.66 -14.32 -15.72
CA LYS A 103 -9.10 -14.57 -15.51
C LYS A 103 -9.93 -13.37 -15.98
N THR A 104 -11.18 -13.62 -16.36
CA THR A 104 -12.10 -12.55 -16.79
C THR A 104 -12.54 -11.67 -15.60
N PRO A 105 -12.97 -10.42 -15.84
CA PRO A 105 -13.53 -9.58 -14.78
C PRO A 105 -14.69 -10.24 -14.01
N ASP A 106 -15.55 -10.99 -14.72
CA ASP A 106 -16.62 -11.77 -14.11
C ASP A 106 -16.08 -12.87 -13.19
N SER A 107 -15.09 -13.64 -13.64
CA SER A 107 -14.49 -14.71 -12.80
C SER A 107 -13.83 -14.16 -11.54
N ILE A 108 -13.16 -13.01 -11.63
CA ILE A 108 -12.51 -12.35 -10.49
C ILE A 108 -13.57 -11.88 -9.49
N THR A 109 -14.61 -11.19 -9.95
CA THR A 109 -15.67 -10.70 -9.05
C THR A 109 -16.49 -11.84 -8.45
N GLU A 110 -16.73 -12.94 -9.18
CA GLU A 110 -17.36 -14.14 -8.63
C GLU A 110 -16.52 -14.80 -7.53
N PHE A 111 -15.20 -14.91 -7.73
CA PHE A 111 -14.28 -15.43 -6.71
C PHE A 111 -14.38 -14.61 -5.41
N TYR A 112 -14.21 -13.29 -5.50
CA TYR A 112 -14.26 -12.43 -4.31
C TYR A 112 -15.66 -12.31 -3.71
N ARG A 113 -16.73 -12.48 -4.51
CA ARG A 113 -18.10 -12.59 -3.98
C ARG A 113 -18.22 -13.82 -3.08
N ALA A 114 -17.69 -14.96 -3.51
CA ALA A 114 -17.72 -16.19 -2.72
C ALA A 114 -16.92 -16.05 -1.42
N GLU A 115 -15.71 -15.48 -1.47
CA GLU A 115 -14.89 -15.18 -0.29
C GLU A 115 -15.62 -14.23 0.67
N ALA A 116 -16.23 -13.16 0.14
CA ALA A 116 -17.01 -12.20 0.92
C ALA A 116 -18.18 -12.89 1.64
N GLN A 117 -18.95 -13.72 0.93
CA GLN A 117 -20.08 -14.45 1.51
C GLN A 117 -19.62 -15.46 2.57
N ALA A 118 -18.55 -16.22 2.30
CA ALA A 118 -17.96 -17.13 3.27
C ALA A 118 -17.42 -16.39 4.51
N GLY A 119 -16.92 -15.17 4.31
CA GLY A 119 -16.47 -14.25 5.34
C GLY A 119 -17.59 -13.53 6.08
N GLY A 120 -18.87 -13.70 5.72
CA GLY A 120 -20.00 -13.05 6.38
C GLY A 120 -20.15 -11.57 6.02
N PHE A 121 -19.75 -11.18 4.81
CA PHE A 121 -20.02 -9.85 4.24
C PHE A 121 -21.32 -9.88 3.44
N ASP A 122 -22.10 -8.81 3.60
CA ASP A 122 -23.27 -8.51 2.78
C ASP A 122 -22.84 -7.71 1.56
N ILE A 123 -23.12 -8.25 0.36
CA ILE A 123 -22.87 -7.55 -0.91
C ILE A 123 -23.92 -6.44 -1.06
N GLN A 124 -23.46 -5.19 -1.17
CA GLN A 124 -24.35 -4.03 -1.27
C GLN A 124 -24.30 -3.38 -2.65
N ILE A 125 -23.13 -3.40 -3.28
CA ILE A 125 -22.89 -2.76 -4.56
C ILE A 125 -22.44 -3.83 -5.53
N GLU A 126 -23.08 -3.85 -6.70
CA GLU A 126 -22.65 -4.62 -7.85
C GLU A 126 -22.88 -3.77 -9.09
N THR A 127 -21.83 -3.55 -9.87
CA THR A 127 -21.88 -2.71 -11.06
C THR A 127 -21.06 -3.33 -12.18
N SER A 128 -21.58 -3.18 -13.39
CA SER A 128 -20.92 -3.62 -14.61
C SER A 128 -20.83 -2.47 -15.58
N MET A 129 -19.62 -2.19 -16.05
CA MET A 129 -19.32 -1.23 -17.09
C MET A 129 -18.63 -1.96 -18.25
N THR A 130 -18.54 -1.33 -19.42
CA THR A 130 -17.84 -1.95 -20.57
C THR A 130 -16.41 -2.29 -20.18
N GLY A 131 -16.09 -3.59 -20.12
CA GLY A 131 -14.76 -4.08 -19.76
C GLY A 131 -14.42 -4.05 -18.26
N SER A 132 -15.34 -3.66 -17.38
CA SER A 132 -15.08 -3.59 -15.94
C SER A 132 -16.25 -4.13 -15.09
N ARG A 133 -15.92 -4.80 -14.00
CA ARG A 133 -16.86 -5.30 -12.99
C ARG A 133 -16.43 -4.80 -11.62
N MET A 134 -17.40 -4.38 -10.82
CA MET A 134 -17.17 -3.97 -9.45
C MET A 134 -18.18 -4.63 -8.52
N ILE A 135 -17.72 -5.15 -7.40
CA ILE A 135 -18.57 -5.51 -6.26
C ILE A 135 -18.02 -4.88 -4.99
N GLY A 136 -18.90 -4.57 -4.06
CA GLY A 136 -18.52 -4.06 -2.75
C GLY A 136 -19.59 -4.36 -1.71
N GLY A 137 -19.17 -4.35 -0.46
CA GLY A 137 -20.03 -4.73 0.64
C GLY A 137 -19.40 -4.46 1.99
N GLU A 138 -20.13 -4.84 3.03
CA GLU A 138 -19.67 -4.67 4.41
C GLU A 138 -20.04 -5.90 5.25
N SER A 139 -19.32 -6.11 6.34
CA SER A 139 -19.70 -7.03 7.40
C SER A 139 -19.85 -6.23 8.68
N LYS A 140 -21.11 -5.98 9.09
CA LYS A 140 -21.39 -5.31 10.37
C LYS A 140 -20.90 -6.11 11.57
N ALA A 141 -20.88 -7.43 11.46
CA ALA A 141 -20.40 -8.31 12.51
C ALA A 141 -18.89 -8.18 12.75
N LYS A 142 -18.14 -7.87 11.69
CA LYS A 142 -16.68 -7.68 11.73
C LYS A 142 -16.26 -6.22 11.76
N GLY A 143 -17.16 -5.28 11.51
CA GLY A 143 -16.81 -3.87 11.30
C GLY A 143 -15.89 -3.69 10.10
N MET A 144 -16.14 -4.37 8.98
CA MET A 144 -15.26 -4.36 7.81
C MET A 144 -16.02 -3.97 6.54
N THR A 145 -15.34 -3.29 5.63
CA THR A 145 -15.81 -3.04 4.27
C THR A 145 -14.85 -3.65 3.26
N PHE A 146 -15.37 -4.02 2.10
CA PHE A 146 -14.54 -4.42 0.98
C PHE A 146 -15.08 -3.88 -0.33
N SER A 147 -14.20 -3.70 -1.30
CA SER A 147 -14.56 -3.53 -2.69
C SER A 147 -13.53 -4.20 -3.59
N VAL A 148 -13.98 -4.81 -4.66
CA VAL A 148 -13.11 -5.27 -5.74
C VAL A 148 -13.58 -4.65 -7.05
N THR A 149 -12.62 -4.12 -7.80
CA THR A 149 -12.81 -3.69 -9.18
C THR A 149 -11.91 -4.54 -10.06
N ALA A 150 -12.47 -5.12 -11.12
CA ALA A 150 -11.75 -5.91 -12.10
C ALA A 150 -11.97 -5.30 -13.48
N THR A 151 -10.89 -4.88 -14.15
CA THR A 151 -10.96 -4.18 -15.44
C THR A 151 -10.08 -4.90 -16.44
N SER A 152 -10.66 -5.28 -17.58
CA SER A 152 -9.91 -5.86 -18.68
C SER A 152 -9.11 -4.78 -19.41
N ASP A 153 -7.83 -5.06 -19.64
CA ASP A 153 -6.87 -4.14 -20.29
C ASP A 153 -6.43 -4.62 -21.68
N GLY A 154 -7.01 -5.72 -22.17
CA GLY A 154 -6.72 -6.32 -23.48
C GLY A 154 -5.60 -7.36 -23.45
N GLU A 155 -4.71 -7.32 -22.45
CA GLU A 155 -3.67 -8.33 -22.21
C GLU A 155 -4.07 -9.30 -21.07
N GLY A 156 -4.96 -8.85 -20.19
CA GLY A 156 -5.62 -9.68 -19.19
C GLY A 156 -6.68 -8.89 -18.44
N THR A 157 -6.76 -9.12 -17.14
CA THR A 157 -7.55 -8.33 -16.22
C THR A 157 -6.68 -7.82 -15.08
N THR A 158 -6.72 -6.50 -14.88
CA THR A 158 -6.18 -5.85 -13.69
C THR A 158 -7.27 -5.78 -12.63
N GLY A 159 -7.00 -6.38 -11.47
CA GLY A 159 -7.87 -6.36 -10.31
C GLY A 159 -7.32 -5.44 -9.22
N GLN A 160 -8.21 -4.71 -8.56
CA GLN A 160 -7.91 -3.92 -7.37
C GLN A 160 -8.89 -4.34 -6.26
N LEU A 161 -8.36 -4.84 -5.16
CA LEU A 161 -9.09 -5.22 -3.95
C LEU A 161 -8.73 -4.24 -2.84
N THR A 162 -9.75 -3.60 -2.26
CA THR A 162 -9.62 -2.77 -1.07
C THR A 162 -10.40 -3.43 0.05
N ILE A 163 -9.78 -3.60 1.20
CA ILE A 163 -10.41 -4.08 2.43
C ILE A 163 -10.01 -3.11 3.55
N SER A 164 -10.97 -2.66 4.33
CA SER A 164 -10.73 -1.75 5.44
C SER A 164 -11.61 -2.12 6.61
N GLU A 165 -11.07 -2.12 7.81
CA GLU A 165 -11.88 -2.04 9.02
C GLU A 165 -12.49 -0.63 9.15
N ASP A 166 -13.80 -0.59 9.42
CA ASP A 166 -14.55 0.63 9.70
C ASP A 166 -14.08 1.17 11.04
N VAL A 167 -13.58 2.41 11.03
CA VAL A 167 -13.30 3.15 12.26
C VAL A 167 -14.64 3.68 12.77
N GLY A 168 -15.30 2.86 13.59
CA GLY A 168 -16.59 3.17 14.20
C GLY A 168 -16.61 4.46 15.02
#